data_AF-A0A7Y3SXL2-F1
#
_entry.id   AF-A0A7Y3SXL2-F1
#
_cell.length_a   1.000
_cell.length_b   1.000
_cell.length_c   1.000
_cell.angle_alpha   90.00
_cell.angle_beta   90.00
_cell.angle_gamma   90.00
#
_symmetry.space_group_name_H-M   'P 1'
#
loop_
_entity.id
_entity.type
_entity.pdbx_description
1 polymer ?
#
loop_
_entity_poly.entity_id
_entity_poly.type
_entity_poly.pdbx_seq_one_letter_code
_entity_poly.pdbx_strand_id
1 'polypeptide(L)'
;MKSKKTNSLKFLYLILIFMFLYIPIIVLIGFSFNQSKLNVVWTGFTFKWYGSLLHNAGILDAVKNSFIIAIISTIISVIIGTLAAIGMYRYKFRAKKLVDAILYVPLVIPEIVMGISLLAFFSIAKIPLGRVSLIIAHVTFSIAYVVAVVKTRLDGFDRSVEEVAMDLYATPIKTFFNITLPIIMPGVIAGALLAFTLSLDDVIISFFVAGPGSVTLPLKVFSMVKFGVTPEINALSTILIFLTIIIICFALLIRNVNINMKKIGAIITSILIVFGSIGAGIFTYANHNAQPEEVLNVFNWSEYLPQSVIDKFEQTYNIKVNYSTFSSNEEMLAKLMAGGGNYDLTVASDFMVEILSKQGLITQINKSSLTNLNNIGPQYLNLPFDRGNKYSVPYMWLAGVISYDSSKIPEGTIKGYKDLWKPEFKNSLTVLDDERVIIGMTLKMLGYPLNETSPAALQKAKAALIKLQPNIKSYDSDSPKTSLINGESKAMFAWGAEGNLARLENQNIKYVIPREGLFLQQDNFVIPKAAKNVKAAQLFINFIMQPEISAEISHKFPYGNPNTAAYKYIDKKILDDKAVYPPKEVVKKGEYLKDIGKSVTDLDKIWTEVK
;
A
#
# COMPACT_ATOMS: atom_id res chain seq x y z
N MET A 1 20.15 -35.84 37.64
CA MET A 1 20.41 -34.38 37.53
C MET A 1 20.63 -33.84 36.10
N LYS A 2 21.06 -34.64 35.11
CA LYS A 2 21.28 -34.15 33.73
C LYS A 2 20.00 -33.79 32.93
N SER A 3 18.82 -34.38 33.21
CA SER A 3 17.59 -34.07 32.46
C SER A 3 16.83 -32.80 32.90
N LYS A 4 17.05 -32.30 34.13
CA LYS A 4 16.45 -31.02 34.58
C LYS A 4 17.12 -29.80 33.93
N LYS A 5 18.45 -29.85 33.72
CA LYS A 5 19.20 -28.75 33.07
C LYS A 5 18.87 -28.59 31.59
N THR A 6 18.68 -29.69 30.85
CA THR A 6 18.29 -29.64 29.44
C THR A 6 16.88 -29.10 29.24
N ASN A 7 15.94 -29.38 30.16
CA ASN A 7 14.60 -28.79 30.14
C ASN A 7 14.61 -27.29 30.48
N SER A 8 15.46 -26.86 31.42
CA SER A 8 15.61 -25.44 31.77
C SER A 8 16.21 -24.62 30.61
N LEU A 9 17.19 -25.18 29.87
CA LEU A 9 17.78 -24.51 28.71
C LEU A 9 16.79 -24.39 27.54
N LYS A 10 16.02 -25.44 27.26
CA LYS A 10 14.94 -25.41 26.25
C LYS A 10 13.84 -24.41 26.61
N PHE A 11 13.47 -24.34 27.89
CA PHE A 11 12.48 -23.38 28.38
C PHE A 11 12.99 -21.94 28.27
N LEU A 12 14.25 -21.68 28.64
CA LEU A 12 14.88 -20.38 28.47
C LEU A 12 14.95 -19.97 26.99
N TYR A 13 15.33 -20.90 26.11
CA TYR A 13 15.36 -20.66 24.66
C TYR A 13 13.97 -20.30 24.11
N LEU A 14 12.91 -21.01 24.52
CA LEU A 14 11.53 -20.67 24.15
C LEU A 14 11.12 -19.30 24.68
N ILE A 15 11.45 -18.96 25.93
CA ILE A 15 11.18 -17.63 26.50
C ILE A 15 11.88 -16.55 25.69
N LEU A 16 13.15 -16.73 25.33
CA LEU A 16 13.91 -15.78 24.53
C LEU A 16 13.27 -15.58 23.14
N ILE A 17 12.82 -16.66 22.49
CA ILE A 17 12.08 -16.56 21.21
C ILE A 17 10.79 -15.76 21.39
N PHE A 18 9.97 -16.08 22.40
CA PHE A 18 8.72 -15.37 22.62
C PHE A 18 8.93 -13.91 23.01
N MET A 19 9.94 -13.61 23.83
CA MET A 19 10.30 -12.23 24.13
C MET A 19 10.74 -11.50 22.86
N PHE A 20 11.59 -12.10 22.02
CA PHE A 20 12.01 -11.50 20.77
C PHE A 20 10.83 -11.22 19.82
N LEU A 21 9.85 -12.12 19.74
CA LEU A 21 8.66 -11.94 18.89
C LEU A 21 7.66 -10.91 19.45
N TYR A 22 7.41 -10.91 20.75
CA TYR A 22 6.35 -10.09 21.36
C TYR A 22 6.82 -8.72 21.88
N ILE A 23 8.10 -8.54 22.21
CA ILE A 23 8.62 -7.24 22.67
C ILE A 23 8.34 -6.13 21.66
N PRO A 24 8.62 -6.27 20.34
CA PRO A 24 8.33 -5.22 19.37
C PRO A 24 6.85 -4.84 19.33
N ILE A 25 5.95 -5.82 19.48
CA ILE A 25 4.50 -5.60 19.52
C ILE A 25 4.10 -4.83 20.78
N ILE A 26 4.65 -5.20 21.94
CA ILE A 26 4.40 -4.49 23.20
C ILE A 26 4.94 -3.06 23.14
N VAL A 27 6.12 -2.86 22.55
CA VAL A 27 6.71 -1.53 22.33
C VAL A 27 5.81 -0.70 21.42
N LEU A 28 5.34 -1.27 20.31
CA LEU A 28 4.40 -0.62 19.41
C LEU A 28 3.12 -0.18 20.15
N ILE A 29 2.53 -1.07 20.96
CA ILE A 29 1.36 -0.75 21.78
C ILE A 29 1.69 0.35 22.78
N GLY A 30 2.85 0.30 23.44
CA GLY A 30 3.30 1.36 24.34
C GLY A 30 3.38 2.71 23.64
N PHE A 31 4.07 2.77 22.49
CA PHE A 31 4.25 3.98 21.70
C PHE A 31 2.96 4.50 21.05
N SER A 32 1.87 3.71 21.01
CA SER A 32 0.54 4.23 20.65
C SER A 32 0.03 5.30 21.61
N PHE A 33 0.54 5.31 22.86
CA PHE A 33 0.23 6.32 23.87
C PHE A 33 1.27 7.43 23.94
N ASN A 34 2.28 7.44 23.07
CA ASN A 34 3.33 8.46 23.12
C ASN A 34 2.79 9.82 22.65
N GLN A 35 3.08 10.89 23.40
CA GLN A 35 2.70 12.25 23.04
C GLN A 35 3.52 12.82 21.87
N SER A 36 4.74 12.34 21.67
CA SER A 36 5.63 12.75 20.58
C SER A 36 5.02 12.39 19.23
N LYS A 37 5.28 13.20 18.19
CA LYS A 37 4.93 12.83 16.80
C LYS A 37 5.87 11.78 16.21
N LEU A 38 7.06 11.63 16.80
CA LEU A 38 8.09 10.70 16.36
C LEU A 38 8.14 9.47 17.29
N ASN A 39 8.28 8.28 16.71
CA ASN A 39 8.45 7.02 17.43
C ASN A 39 9.90 6.75 17.89
N VAL A 40 10.63 7.79 18.26
CA VAL A 40 12.06 7.70 18.64
C VAL A 40 12.26 7.99 20.13
N VAL A 41 11.53 8.97 20.66
CA VAL A 41 11.68 9.42 22.06
C VAL A 41 10.31 9.44 22.73
N TRP A 42 10.23 8.84 23.91
CA TRP A 42 9.05 8.93 24.77
C TRP A 42 8.99 10.32 25.41
N THR A 43 7.94 11.09 25.14
CA THR A 43 7.79 12.45 25.67
C THR A 43 6.61 12.62 26.64
N GLY A 44 5.68 11.67 26.70
CA GLY A 44 4.50 11.73 27.56
C GLY A 44 3.42 10.72 27.16
N PHE A 45 2.38 10.57 28.00
CA PHE A 45 1.24 9.66 27.76
C PHE A 45 0.02 10.41 27.22
N THR A 46 -0.67 9.89 26.20
CA THR A 46 -1.88 10.50 25.62
C THR A 46 -2.81 9.48 24.95
N PHE A 47 -4.12 9.79 24.90
CA PHE A 47 -5.12 9.08 24.09
C PHE A 47 -5.49 9.81 22.80
N LYS A 48 -4.84 10.94 22.50
CA LYS A 48 -5.18 11.83 21.37
C LYS A 48 -5.29 11.09 20.04
N TRP A 49 -4.39 10.13 19.80
CA TRP A 49 -4.31 9.40 18.54
C TRP A 49 -5.53 8.53 18.30
N TYR A 50 -6.07 7.88 19.33
CA TYR A 50 -7.32 7.11 19.23
C TYR A 50 -8.52 7.99 18.85
N GLY A 51 -8.57 9.23 19.34
CA GLY A 51 -9.57 10.22 18.92
C GLY A 51 -9.37 10.71 17.48
N SER A 52 -8.11 10.84 17.03
CA SER A 52 -7.78 11.19 15.63
C SER A 52 -8.32 10.16 14.65
N LEU A 53 -8.20 8.87 14.99
CA LEU A 53 -8.67 7.77 14.14
C LEU A 53 -10.17 7.85 13.85
N LEU A 54 -10.98 8.29 14.82
CA LEU A 54 -12.44 8.41 14.66
C LEU A 54 -12.86 9.57 13.75
N HIS A 55 -11.99 10.57 13.56
CA HIS A 55 -12.27 11.71 12.66
C HIS A 55 -11.65 11.51 11.27
N ASN A 56 -10.92 10.42 11.07
CA ASN A 56 -10.29 10.12 9.80
C ASN A 56 -11.24 9.31 8.90
N ALA A 57 -11.94 10.02 8.00
CA ALA A 57 -12.90 9.41 7.09
C ALA A 57 -12.30 8.24 6.28
N GLY A 58 -11.05 8.37 5.85
CA GLY A 58 -10.36 7.31 5.10
C GLY A 58 -10.10 6.05 5.92
N ILE A 59 -9.85 6.18 7.22
CA ILE A 59 -9.69 5.02 8.12
C ILE A 59 -11.05 4.37 8.39
N LEU A 60 -12.10 5.16 8.63
CA LEU A 60 -13.46 4.64 8.83
C LEU A 60 -13.99 3.90 7.59
N ASP A 61 -13.73 4.42 6.39
CA ASP A 61 -14.08 3.76 5.14
C ASP A 61 -13.31 2.44 4.98
N ALA A 62 -12.03 2.40 5.36
CA ALA A 62 -11.23 1.18 5.32
C ALA A 62 -11.73 0.11 6.30
N VAL A 63 -12.13 0.51 7.52
CA VAL A 63 -12.80 -0.37 8.50
C VAL A 63 -14.08 -0.95 7.90
N LYS A 64 -14.95 -0.10 7.33
CA LYS A 64 -16.21 -0.51 6.70
C LYS A 64 -15.97 -1.51 5.57
N ASN A 65 -15.02 -1.23 4.68
CA ASN A 65 -14.66 -2.13 3.58
C ASN A 65 -14.16 -3.48 4.08
N SER A 66 -13.26 -3.50 5.06
CA SER A 66 -12.74 -4.74 5.66
C SER A 66 -13.84 -5.65 6.21
N PHE A 67 -14.79 -5.09 6.97
CA PHE A 67 -15.89 -5.89 7.50
C PHE A 67 -16.83 -6.41 6.41
N ILE A 68 -17.19 -5.57 5.44
CA ILE A 68 -18.06 -5.99 4.32
C ILE A 68 -17.40 -7.13 3.54
N ILE A 69 -16.12 -6.98 3.17
CA ILE A 69 -15.39 -7.99 2.41
C ILE A 69 -15.22 -9.26 3.23
N ALA A 70 -14.81 -9.18 4.50
CA ALA A 70 -14.60 -10.34 5.34
C ALA A 70 -15.88 -11.14 5.59
N ILE A 71 -17.00 -10.46 5.87
CA ILE A 71 -18.29 -11.14 6.10
C ILE A 71 -18.78 -11.83 4.83
N ILE A 72 -18.84 -11.11 3.70
CA ILE A 72 -19.37 -11.66 2.46
C ILE A 72 -18.49 -12.81 1.96
N SER A 73 -17.17 -12.63 1.98
CA SER A 73 -16.24 -13.67 1.53
C SER A 73 -16.30 -14.90 2.41
N THR A 74 -16.47 -14.74 3.72
CA THR A 74 -16.65 -15.86 4.67
C THR A 74 -17.92 -16.63 4.37
N ILE A 75 -19.07 -15.95 4.23
CA ILE A 75 -20.36 -16.60 3.97
C ILE A 75 -20.28 -17.44 2.68
N ILE A 76 -19.78 -16.84 1.60
CA ILE A 76 -19.65 -17.53 0.31
C ILE A 76 -18.67 -18.71 0.42
N SER A 77 -17.52 -18.52 1.05
CA SER A 77 -16.51 -19.57 1.21
C SER A 77 -16.99 -20.73 2.08
N VAL A 78 -17.75 -20.44 3.13
CA VAL A 78 -18.32 -21.46 4.01
C VAL A 78 -19.33 -22.31 3.26
N ILE A 79 -20.21 -21.69 2.48
CA ILE A 79 -21.21 -22.41 1.68
C ILE A 79 -20.51 -23.29 0.64
N ILE A 80 -19.64 -22.71 -0.20
CA ILE A 80 -18.97 -23.43 -1.28
C ILE A 80 -18.02 -24.49 -0.72
N GLY A 81 -17.20 -24.13 0.27
CA GLY A 81 -16.20 -25.01 0.85
C GLY A 81 -16.81 -26.18 1.63
N THR A 82 -17.91 -25.96 2.35
CA THR A 82 -18.62 -27.05 3.06
C THR A 82 -19.23 -28.03 2.07
N LEU A 83 -19.89 -27.53 1.01
CA LEU A 83 -20.46 -28.37 -0.04
C LEU A 83 -19.37 -29.17 -0.77
N ALA A 84 -18.26 -28.53 -1.10
CA ALA A 84 -17.11 -29.18 -1.71
C ALA A 84 -16.52 -30.26 -0.79
N ALA A 85 -16.30 -29.97 0.50
CA ALA A 85 -15.80 -30.95 1.47
C ALA A 85 -16.71 -32.18 1.58
N ILE A 86 -18.03 -31.98 1.67
CA ILE A 86 -19.01 -33.07 1.74
C ILE A 86 -19.01 -33.88 0.44
N GLY A 87 -19.00 -33.22 -0.72
CA GLY A 87 -18.98 -33.89 -2.02
C GLY A 87 -17.72 -34.76 -2.18
N MET A 88 -16.57 -34.20 -1.80
CA MET A 88 -15.28 -34.90 -1.82
C MET A 88 -15.20 -36.02 -0.78
N TYR A 89 -15.90 -35.92 0.35
CA TYR A 89 -15.99 -36.99 1.34
C TYR A 89 -16.92 -38.13 0.86
N ARG A 90 -18.13 -37.79 0.42
CA ARG A 90 -19.20 -38.77 0.14
C ARG A 90 -18.97 -39.60 -1.11
N TYR A 91 -18.45 -39.00 -2.18
CA TYR A 91 -18.41 -39.63 -3.50
C TYR A 91 -16.99 -40.09 -3.89
N LYS A 92 -16.95 -41.18 -4.65
CA LYS A 92 -15.77 -41.67 -5.36
C LYS A 92 -16.01 -41.46 -6.85
N PHE A 93 -15.16 -40.67 -7.50
CA PHE A 93 -15.24 -40.41 -8.95
C PHE A 93 -13.84 -40.29 -9.55
N ARG A 94 -13.71 -40.52 -10.87
CA ARG A 94 -12.41 -40.65 -11.54
C ARG A 94 -11.53 -39.41 -11.40
N ALA A 95 -12.10 -38.21 -11.51
CA ALA A 95 -11.37 -36.94 -11.41
C ALA A 95 -11.15 -36.45 -9.96
N LYS A 96 -11.46 -37.27 -8.94
CA LYS A 96 -11.41 -36.84 -7.52
C LYS A 96 -10.04 -36.29 -7.11
N LYS A 97 -8.95 -36.95 -7.52
CA LYS A 97 -7.58 -36.48 -7.21
C LYS A 97 -7.29 -35.10 -7.82
N LEU A 98 -7.78 -34.84 -9.02
CA LEU A 98 -7.59 -33.56 -9.70
C LEU A 98 -8.40 -32.44 -9.01
N VAL A 99 -9.66 -32.71 -8.66
CA VAL A 99 -10.50 -31.75 -7.94
C VAL A 99 -9.93 -31.47 -6.55
N ASP A 100 -9.48 -32.50 -5.83
CA ASP A 100 -8.76 -32.31 -4.56
C ASP A 100 -7.52 -31.42 -4.80
N ALA A 101 -6.67 -31.74 -5.77
CA ALA A 101 -5.48 -30.91 -6.06
C ALA A 101 -5.84 -29.44 -6.29
N ILE A 102 -6.83 -29.15 -7.15
CA ILE A 102 -7.29 -27.78 -7.45
C ILE A 102 -7.76 -27.06 -6.18
N LEU A 103 -8.52 -27.73 -5.30
CA LEU A 103 -8.99 -27.14 -4.04
C LEU A 103 -7.86 -26.82 -3.07
N TYR A 104 -6.74 -27.56 -3.11
CA TYR A 104 -5.58 -27.32 -2.25
C TYR A 104 -4.51 -26.41 -2.88
N VAL A 105 -4.56 -26.12 -4.18
CA VAL A 105 -3.60 -25.23 -4.86
C VAL A 105 -3.44 -23.87 -4.13
N PRO A 106 -4.50 -23.16 -3.72
CA PRO A 106 -4.36 -21.88 -3.03
C PRO A 106 -3.60 -21.96 -1.70
N LEU A 107 -3.55 -23.13 -1.05
CA LEU A 107 -2.81 -23.33 0.21
C LEU A 107 -1.31 -23.49 0.01
N VAL A 108 -0.88 -23.80 -1.21
CA VAL A 108 0.51 -24.11 -1.55
C VAL A 108 1.17 -22.96 -2.33
N ILE A 109 0.39 -22.24 -3.14
CA ILE A 109 0.89 -21.09 -3.90
C ILE A 109 1.23 -19.93 -2.94
N PRO A 110 2.42 -19.30 -3.07
CA PRO A 110 2.72 -18.08 -2.32
C PRO A 110 1.69 -16.98 -2.59
N GLU A 111 1.22 -16.29 -1.54
CA GLU A 111 0.15 -15.29 -1.64
C GLU A 111 0.43 -14.20 -2.69
N ILE A 112 1.70 -13.77 -2.82
CA ILE A 112 2.11 -12.77 -3.83
C ILE A 112 1.82 -13.28 -5.25
N VAL A 113 2.16 -14.54 -5.53
CA VAL A 113 1.92 -15.16 -6.85
C VAL A 113 0.43 -15.22 -7.14
N MET A 114 -0.38 -15.52 -6.11
CA MET A 114 -1.83 -15.53 -6.22
C MET A 114 -2.40 -14.13 -6.50
N GLY A 115 -1.93 -13.11 -5.78
CA GLY A 115 -2.33 -11.72 -5.99
C GLY A 115 -2.05 -11.22 -7.41
N ILE A 116 -0.84 -11.45 -7.92
CA ILE A 116 -0.46 -11.09 -9.29
C ILE A 116 -1.31 -11.86 -10.32
N SER A 117 -1.52 -13.16 -10.09
CA SER A 117 -2.33 -13.99 -10.99
C SER A 117 -3.79 -13.53 -11.05
N LEU A 118 -4.37 -13.15 -9.91
CA LEU A 118 -5.73 -12.62 -9.82
C LEU A 118 -5.86 -11.25 -10.47
N LEU A 119 -4.87 -10.37 -10.28
CA LEU A 119 -4.81 -9.08 -10.99
C LEU A 119 -4.79 -9.29 -12.51
N ALA A 120 -3.94 -10.19 -13.00
CA ALA A 120 -3.88 -10.52 -14.42
C ALA A 120 -5.21 -11.12 -14.91
N PHE A 121 -5.83 -12.01 -14.14
CA PHE A 121 -7.13 -12.58 -14.45
C PHE A 121 -8.22 -11.51 -14.55
N PHE A 122 -8.35 -10.63 -13.55
CA PHE A 122 -9.36 -9.56 -13.56
C PHE A 122 -9.14 -8.59 -14.72
N SER A 123 -7.88 -8.28 -15.04
CA SER A 123 -7.52 -7.49 -16.22
C SER A 123 -7.99 -8.15 -17.52
N ILE A 124 -7.66 -9.43 -17.74
CA ILE A 124 -8.05 -10.18 -18.95
C ILE A 124 -9.57 -10.32 -19.05
N ALA A 125 -10.22 -10.63 -17.93
CA ALA A 125 -11.67 -10.77 -17.83
C ALA A 125 -12.41 -9.41 -17.87
N LYS A 126 -11.67 -8.29 -17.87
CA LYS A 126 -12.21 -6.92 -17.82
C LYS A 126 -13.13 -6.69 -16.62
N ILE A 127 -12.84 -7.34 -15.49
CA ILE A 127 -13.53 -7.13 -14.22
C ILE A 127 -12.85 -5.95 -13.51
N PRO A 128 -13.56 -4.85 -13.25
CA PRO A 128 -12.97 -3.70 -12.58
C PRO A 128 -12.49 -4.05 -11.17
N LEU A 129 -11.29 -3.58 -10.83
CA LEU A 129 -10.76 -3.71 -9.47
C LEU A 129 -11.62 -2.93 -8.47
N GLY A 130 -11.94 -3.50 -7.33
CA GLY A 130 -12.83 -2.92 -6.34
C GLY A 130 -13.32 -3.95 -5.31
N ARG A 131 -14.45 -3.68 -4.67
CA ARG A 131 -15.04 -4.59 -3.68
C ARG A 131 -15.36 -5.98 -4.25
N VAL A 132 -15.80 -6.05 -5.51
CA VAL A 132 -16.17 -7.33 -6.16
C VAL A 132 -14.94 -8.19 -6.43
N SER A 133 -13.87 -7.61 -6.99
CA SER A 133 -12.62 -8.36 -7.21
C SER A 133 -12.01 -8.80 -5.88
N LEU A 134 -12.07 -7.96 -4.83
CA LEU A 134 -11.67 -8.33 -3.47
C LEU A 134 -12.47 -9.52 -2.94
N ILE A 135 -13.81 -9.49 -3.02
CA ILE A 135 -14.64 -10.61 -2.57
C ILE A 135 -14.31 -11.89 -3.34
N ILE A 136 -14.17 -11.84 -4.66
CA ILE A 136 -13.82 -13.01 -5.47
C ILE A 136 -12.44 -13.56 -5.07
N ALA A 137 -11.44 -12.68 -4.92
CA ALA A 137 -10.10 -13.04 -4.52
C ALA A 137 -10.08 -13.70 -3.13
N HIS A 138 -10.79 -13.10 -2.17
CA HIS A 138 -10.85 -13.60 -0.80
C HIS A 138 -11.60 -14.92 -0.69
N VAL A 139 -12.68 -15.09 -1.46
CA VAL A 139 -13.38 -16.37 -1.59
C VAL A 139 -12.47 -17.45 -2.17
N THR A 140 -11.68 -17.11 -3.19
CA THR A 140 -10.81 -18.07 -3.90
C THR A 140 -9.84 -18.77 -2.96
N PHE A 141 -9.13 -18.03 -2.11
CA PHE A 141 -8.23 -18.67 -1.15
C PHE A 141 -8.98 -19.25 0.05
N SER A 142 -10.03 -18.59 0.54
CA SER A 142 -10.76 -19.00 1.74
C SER A 142 -11.48 -20.34 1.58
N ILE A 143 -11.96 -20.66 0.37
CA ILE A 143 -12.58 -21.97 0.09
C ILE A 143 -11.63 -23.11 0.46
N ALA A 144 -10.34 -23.00 0.13
CA ALA A 144 -9.37 -24.05 0.38
C ALA A 144 -9.21 -24.34 1.88
N TYR A 145 -9.17 -23.29 2.71
CA TYR A 145 -9.12 -23.41 4.16
C TYR A 145 -10.40 -24.01 4.74
N VAL A 146 -11.57 -23.56 4.28
CA VAL A 146 -12.86 -24.14 4.72
C VAL A 146 -12.94 -25.62 4.37
N VAL A 147 -12.58 -26.00 3.13
CA VAL A 147 -12.57 -27.40 2.70
C VAL A 147 -11.67 -28.24 3.60
N ALA A 148 -10.45 -27.77 3.89
CA ALA A 148 -9.51 -28.48 4.75
C ALA A 148 -10.07 -28.70 6.17
N VAL A 149 -10.67 -27.66 6.78
CA VAL A 149 -11.23 -27.75 8.15
C VAL A 149 -12.48 -28.63 8.20
N VAL A 150 -13.38 -28.53 7.24
CA VAL A 150 -14.61 -29.33 7.23
C VAL A 150 -14.33 -30.79 6.87
N LYS A 151 -13.42 -31.05 5.92
CA LYS A 151 -13.04 -32.42 5.52
C LYS A 151 -12.36 -33.17 6.67
N THR A 152 -11.46 -32.53 7.42
CA THR A 152 -10.85 -33.14 8.62
C THR A 152 -11.88 -33.46 9.70
N ARG A 153 -12.97 -32.69 9.82
CA ARG A 153 -14.08 -33.02 10.72
C ARG A 153 -14.91 -34.21 10.21
N LEU A 154 -15.09 -34.32 8.90
CA LEU A 154 -15.80 -35.44 8.26
C LEU A 154 -15.03 -36.77 8.37
N ASP A 155 -13.70 -36.76 8.31
CA ASP A 155 -12.89 -37.98 8.44
C ASP A 155 -13.05 -38.69 9.80
N GLY A 156 -13.48 -37.97 10.83
CA GLY A 156 -13.80 -38.53 12.15
C GLY A 156 -15.27 -38.96 12.33
N PHE A 157 -16.11 -38.87 11.30
CA PHE A 157 -17.55 -39.12 11.37
C PHE A 157 -17.95 -40.47 10.76
N ASP A 158 -18.63 -41.30 11.55
CA ASP A 158 -19.19 -42.57 11.08
C ASP A 158 -20.41 -42.34 10.19
N ARG A 159 -20.31 -42.79 8.94
CA ARG A 159 -21.35 -42.65 7.92
C ARG A 159 -22.61 -43.47 8.25
N SER A 160 -22.50 -44.47 9.11
CA SER A 160 -23.63 -45.30 9.54
C SER A 160 -24.81 -44.49 10.11
N VAL A 161 -24.54 -43.35 10.74
CA VAL A 161 -25.59 -42.47 11.30
C VAL A 161 -26.46 -41.84 10.21
N GLU A 162 -25.88 -41.55 9.02
CA GLU A 162 -26.65 -41.08 7.87
C GLU A 162 -27.50 -42.21 7.27
N GLU A 163 -26.96 -43.42 7.23
CA GLU A 163 -27.63 -44.63 6.70
C GLU A 163 -28.85 -44.98 7.56
N VAL A 164 -28.72 -44.99 8.89
CA VAL A 164 -29.84 -45.22 9.82
C VAL A 164 -30.96 -44.19 9.64
N ALA A 165 -30.63 -42.93 9.39
CA ALA A 165 -31.66 -41.91 9.13
C ALA A 165 -32.41 -42.18 7.82
N MET A 166 -31.70 -42.62 6.78
CA MET A 166 -32.31 -42.97 5.49
C MET A 166 -33.15 -44.25 5.56
N ASP A 167 -32.75 -45.23 6.38
CA ASP A 167 -33.55 -46.44 6.67
C ASP A 167 -34.87 -46.10 7.36
N LEU A 168 -34.89 -45.03 8.17
CA LEU A 168 -36.11 -44.46 8.77
C LEU A 168 -36.87 -43.51 7.82
N TYR A 169 -36.69 -43.67 6.51
CA TYR A 169 -37.33 -42.90 5.44
C TYR A 169 -36.99 -41.39 5.43
N ALA A 170 -35.89 -40.96 6.05
CA ALA A 170 -35.43 -39.58 5.87
C ALA A 170 -34.82 -39.39 4.48
N THR A 171 -35.26 -38.35 3.76
CA THR A 171 -34.66 -38.00 2.46
C THR A 171 -33.22 -37.50 2.64
N PRO A 172 -32.33 -37.59 1.62
CA PRO A 172 -30.95 -37.11 1.73
C PRO A 172 -30.81 -35.65 2.16
N ILE A 173 -31.76 -34.80 1.76
CA ILE A 173 -31.82 -33.39 2.17
C ILE A 173 -32.18 -33.29 3.66
N LYS A 174 -33.17 -34.06 4.13
CA LYS A 174 -33.57 -34.10 5.54
C LYS A 174 -32.44 -34.67 6.42
N THR A 175 -31.78 -35.73 5.97
CA THR A 175 -30.59 -36.30 6.62
C THR A 175 -29.45 -35.28 6.68
N PHE A 176 -29.21 -34.53 5.59
CA PHE A 176 -28.21 -33.48 5.60
C PHE A 176 -28.49 -32.41 6.66
N PHE A 177 -29.67 -31.80 6.68
CA PHE A 177 -29.97 -30.70 7.60
C PHE A 177 -30.13 -31.16 9.06
N ASN A 178 -30.62 -32.38 9.31
CA ASN A 178 -30.91 -32.84 10.66
C ASN A 178 -29.79 -33.66 11.30
N ILE A 179 -28.91 -34.26 10.51
CA ILE A 179 -27.86 -35.18 10.98
C ILE A 179 -26.49 -34.64 10.57
N THR A 180 -26.20 -34.61 9.27
CA THR A 180 -24.86 -34.29 8.77
C THR A 180 -24.41 -32.90 9.20
N LEU A 181 -25.21 -31.87 8.88
CA LEU A 181 -24.88 -30.47 9.11
C LEU A 181 -24.68 -30.16 10.60
N PRO A 182 -25.57 -30.58 11.53
CA PRO A 182 -25.34 -30.49 12.98
C PRO A 182 -24.02 -31.09 13.46
N ILE A 183 -23.65 -32.26 12.93
CA ILE A 183 -22.45 -32.99 13.35
C ILE A 183 -21.17 -32.30 12.87
N ILE A 184 -21.18 -31.80 11.64
CA ILE A 184 -20.04 -31.06 11.07
C ILE A 184 -20.04 -29.57 11.46
N MET A 185 -21.12 -29.07 12.06
CA MET A 185 -21.30 -27.65 12.42
C MET A 185 -20.11 -27.06 13.18
N PRO A 186 -19.50 -27.74 14.18
CA PRO A 186 -18.30 -27.21 14.84
C PRO A 186 -17.13 -26.99 13.87
N GLY A 187 -16.95 -27.87 12.88
CA GLY A 187 -15.95 -27.71 11.82
C GLY A 187 -16.32 -26.61 10.84
N VAL A 188 -17.59 -26.47 10.48
CA VAL A 188 -18.09 -25.39 9.63
C VAL A 188 -17.87 -24.02 10.29
N ILE A 189 -18.17 -23.88 11.58
CA ILE A 189 -17.95 -22.64 12.35
C ILE A 189 -16.45 -22.35 12.47
N ALA A 190 -15.63 -23.37 12.75
CA ALA A 190 -14.17 -23.19 12.79
C ALA A 190 -13.62 -22.73 11.43
N GLY A 191 -14.11 -23.32 10.33
CA GLY A 191 -13.78 -22.90 8.96
C GLY A 191 -14.23 -21.47 8.66
N ALA A 192 -15.42 -21.07 9.13
CA ALA A 192 -15.94 -19.72 8.98
C ALA A 192 -15.09 -18.69 9.71
N LEU A 193 -14.73 -18.95 10.98
CA LEU A 193 -13.89 -18.05 11.76
C LEU A 193 -12.48 -17.94 11.17
N LEU A 194 -11.94 -19.04 10.66
CA LEU A 194 -10.64 -19.04 9.98
C LEU A 194 -10.69 -18.21 8.69
N ALA A 195 -11.69 -18.43 7.83
CA ALA A 195 -11.89 -17.66 6.61
C ALA A 195 -12.09 -16.16 6.89
N PHE A 196 -12.87 -15.83 7.92
CA PHE A 196 -13.07 -14.45 8.35
C PHE A 196 -11.77 -13.81 8.82
N THR A 197 -11.00 -14.51 9.65
CA THR A 197 -9.73 -14.00 10.19
C THR A 197 -8.72 -13.78 9.07
N LEU A 198 -8.56 -14.75 8.16
CA LEU A 198 -7.65 -14.62 7.02
C LEU A 198 -8.07 -13.47 6.09
N SER A 199 -9.38 -13.32 5.83
CA SER A 199 -9.88 -12.22 5.01
C SER A 199 -9.74 -10.86 5.67
N LEU A 200 -9.79 -10.78 7.01
CA LEU A 200 -9.68 -9.53 7.75
C LEU A 200 -8.24 -9.03 7.84
N ASP A 201 -7.27 -9.96 7.83
CA ASP A 201 -5.83 -9.69 8.00
C ASP A 201 -5.05 -9.66 6.67
N ASP A 202 -5.68 -10.01 5.54
CA ASP A 202 -5.02 -10.02 4.24
C ASP A 202 -4.59 -8.60 3.78
N VAL A 203 -3.30 -8.46 3.53
CA VAL A 203 -2.69 -7.29 2.90
C VAL A 203 -2.25 -7.60 1.47
N ILE A 204 -1.70 -8.79 1.24
CA ILE A 204 -0.95 -9.10 0.02
C ILE A 204 -1.88 -9.23 -1.17
N ILE A 205 -2.92 -10.06 -1.07
CA ILE A 205 -3.86 -10.25 -2.19
C ILE A 205 -4.65 -8.96 -2.41
N SER A 206 -5.12 -8.35 -1.31
CA SER A 206 -5.81 -7.07 -1.29
C SER A 206 -5.04 -5.97 -1.99
N PHE A 207 -3.72 -5.85 -1.80
CA PHE A 207 -2.88 -4.86 -2.47
C PHE A 207 -3.01 -4.93 -4.00
N PHE A 208 -2.98 -6.14 -4.57
CA PHE A 208 -3.07 -6.33 -6.02
C PHE A 208 -4.48 -6.13 -6.56
N VAL A 209 -5.51 -6.57 -5.85
CA VAL A 209 -6.88 -6.63 -6.40
C VAL A 209 -7.82 -5.52 -5.90
N ALA A 210 -7.38 -4.69 -4.94
CA ALA A 210 -8.13 -3.52 -4.51
C ALA A 210 -8.18 -2.44 -5.58
N GLY A 211 -9.32 -1.76 -5.64
CA GLY A 211 -9.55 -0.55 -6.41
C GLY A 211 -9.94 0.63 -5.52
N PRO A 212 -10.16 1.82 -6.11
CA PRO A 212 -10.52 3.02 -5.38
C PRO A 212 -11.83 2.83 -4.60
N GLY A 213 -11.87 3.39 -3.39
CA GLY A 213 -13.00 3.27 -2.47
C GLY A 213 -13.18 1.87 -1.85
N SER A 214 -12.30 0.91 -2.14
CA SER A 214 -12.35 -0.47 -1.61
C SER A 214 -11.13 -0.87 -0.77
N VAL A 215 -10.25 0.08 -0.46
CA VAL A 215 -9.07 -0.13 0.40
C VAL A 215 -9.51 -0.73 1.73
N THR A 216 -8.90 -1.85 2.11
CA THR A 216 -9.14 -2.55 3.39
C THR A 216 -8.28 -1.94 4.50
N LEU A 217 -8.66 -2.18 5.75
CA LEU A 217 -7.95 -1.69 6.92
C LEU A 217 -6.48 -2.17 6.99
N PRO A 218 -6.14 -3.46 6.78
CA PRO A 218 -4.74 -3.89 6.74
C PRO A 218 -3.95 -3.20 5.64
N LEU A 219 -4.54 -3.06 4.45
CA LEU A 219 -3.91 -2.35 3.33
C LEU A 219 -3.70 -0.87 3.65
N LYS A 220 -4.65 -0.23 4.36
CA LYS A 220 -4.50 1.16 4.83
C LYS A 220 -3.37 1.29 5.84
N VAL A 221 -3.28 0.38 6.82
CA VAL A 221 -2.18 0.34 7.80
C VAL A 221 -0.84 0.13 7.08
N PHE A 222 -0.76 -0.84 6.16
CA PHE A 222 0.44 -1.13 5.38
C PHE A 222 0.90 0.09 4.58
N SER A 223 -0.02 0.75 3.89
CA SER A 223 0.24 2.01 3.20
C SER A 223 0.79 3.05 4.17
N MET A 224 0.15 3.26 5.33
CA MET A 224 0.62 4.26 6.30
C MET A 224 2.01 3.95 6.88
N VAL A 225 2.34 2.69 7.15
CA VAL A 225 3.64 2.27 7.71
C VAL A 225 4.80 2.61 6.77
N LYS A 226 4.59 2.54 5.44
CA LYS A 226 5.60 2.91 4.44
C LYS A 226 6.08 4.36 4.60
N PHE A 227 5.28 5.23 5.22
CA PHE A 227 5.62 6.66 5.38
C PHE A 227 6.31 6.98 6.70
N GLY A 228 6.67 5.95 7.45
CA GLY A 228 7.24 6.05 8.79
C GLY A 228 6.20 5.73 9.86
N VAL A 229 6.68 5.17 10.96
CA VAL A 229 5.80 4.74 12.04
C VAL A 229 5.45 5.97 12.89
N THR A 230 4.17 6.32 12.94
CA THR A 230 3.62 7.36 13.82
C THR A 230 2.85 6.73 14.98
N PRO A 231 2.62 7.45 16.09
CA PRO A 231 1.74 6.96 17.15
C PRO A 231 0.30 6.70 16.69
N GLU A 232 -0.18 7.41 15.65
CA GLU A 232 -1.50 7.16 15.06
C GLU A 232 -1.58 5.78 14.40
N ILE A 233 -0.53 5.40 13.67
CA ILE A 233 -0.41 4.04 13.11
C ILE A 233 -0.31 3.01 14.22
N ASN A 234 0.47 3.28 15.27
CA ASN A 234 0.58 2.38 16.42
C ASN A 234 -0.77 2.18 17.12
N ALA A 235 -1.57 3.24 17.28
CA ALA A 235 -2.92 3.15 17.84
C ALA A 235 -3.84 2.30 16.96
N LEU A 236 -3.80 2.49 15.64
CA LEU A 236 -4.59 1.71 14.69
C LEU A 236 -4.19 0.23 14.70
N SER A 237 -2.90 -0.06 14.63
CA SER A 237 -2.34 -1.41 14.73
C SER A 237 -2.65 -2.06 16.07
N THR A 238 -2.65 -1.30 17.17
CA THR A 238 -3.07 -1.78 18.49
C THR A 238 -4.52 -2.26 18.46
N ILE A 239 -5.44 -1.45 17.92
CA ILE A 239 -6.86 -1.82 17.77
C ILE A 239 -6.99 -3.11 16.96
N LEU A 240 -6.29 -3.21 15.83
CA LEU A 240 -6.35 -4.38 14.94
C LEU A 240 -5.81 -5.65 15.60
N ILE A 241 -4.72 -5.56 16.35
CA ILE A 241 -4.15 -6.67 17.12
C ILE A 241 -5.13 -7.14 18.19
N PHE A 242 -5.70 -6.21 18.99
CA PHE A 242 -6.68 -6.56 20.02
C PHE A 242 -7.93 -7.20 19.41
N LEU A 243 -8.43 -6.66 18.30
CA LEU A 243 -9.56 -7.22 17.57
C LEU A 243 -9.28 -8.67 17.12
N THR A 244 -8.10 -8.91 16.55
CA THR A 244 -7.66 -10.23 16.06
C THR A 244 -7.52 -11.22 17.22
N ILE A 245 -6.91 -10.81 18.34
CA ILE A 245 -6.81 -11.63 19.56
C ILE A 245 -8.20 -11.98 20.09
N ILE A 246 -9.12 -11.02 20.15
CA ILE A 246 -10.50 -11.27 20.61
C ILE A 246 -11.18 -12.32 19.72
N ILE A 247 -11.06 -12.19 18.39
CA ILE A 247 -11.64 -13.14 17.43
C ILE A 247 -11.03 -14.54 17.61
N ILE A 248 -9.71 -14.64 17.73
CA ILE A 248 -9.00 -15.93 17.90
C ILE A 248 -9.35 -16.57 19.24
N CYS A 249 -9.27 -15.83 20.35
CA CYS A 249 -9.65 -16.31 21.68
C CYS A 249 -11.08 -16.84 21.67
N PHE A 250 -11.99 -16.11 21.01
CA PHE A 250 -13.36 -16.52 20.85
C PHE A 250 -13.52 -17.79 20.01
N ALA A 251 -12.78 -17.92 18.90
CA ALA A 251 -12.75 -19.13 18.08
C ALA A 251 -12.26 -20.36 18.87
N LEU A 252 -11.22 -20.18 19.69
CA LEU A 252 -10.68 -21.24 20.55
C LEU A 252 -11.66 -21.64 21.66
N LEU A 253 -12.40 -20.69 22.23
CA LEU A 253 -13.45 -20.96 23.22
C LEU A 253 -14.58 -21.79 22.61
N ILE A 254 -15.06 -21.46 21.41
CA ILE A 254 -16.08 -22.28 20.72
C ILE A 254 -15.54 -23.70 20.47
N ARG A 255 -14.28 -23.83 20.04
CA ARG A 255 -13.69 -25.13 19.71
C ARG A 255 -13.63 -26.08 20.91
N ASN A 256 -13.29 -25.56 22.09
CA ASN A 256 -13.00 -26.38 23.26
C ASN A 256 -14.22 -26.66 24.13
N VAL A 257 -15.31 -25.92 23.99
CA VAL A 257 -16.51 -26.15 24.78
C VAL A 257 -17.45 -27.06 23.98
N ASN A 258 -17.91 -28.14 24.60
CA ASN A 258 -18.94 -29.04 24.05
C ASN A 258 -20.32 -28.36 24.12
N ILE A 259 -20.43 -27.17 23.50
CA ILE A 259 -21.57 -26.27 23.65
C ILE A 259 -22.76 -26.89 22.91
N ASN A 260 -23.88 -27.03 23.63
CA ASN A 260 -25.17 -27.37 23.04
C ASN A 260 -25.48 -26.42 21.87
N MET A 261 -25.87 -26.95 20.70
CA MET A 261 -26.11 -26.17 19.47
C MET A 261 -27.03 -24.96 19.65
N LYS A 262 -27.98 -25.00 20.60
CA LYS A 262 -28.84 -23.84 20.93
C LYS A 262 -28.05 -22.66 21.51
N LYS A 263 -27.03 -22.93 22.32
CA LYS A 263 -26.13 -21.91 22.90
C LYS A 263 -25.13 -21.42 21.86
N ILE A 264 -24.63 -22.28 20.97
CA ILE A 264 -23.78 -21.86 19.84
C ILE A 264 -24.55 -20.91 18.93
N GLY A 265 -25.79 -21.26 18.56
CA GLY A 265 -26.65 -20.40 17.76
C GLY A 265 -26.89 -19.05 18.43
N ALA A 266 -27.14 -19.03 19.75
CA ALA A 266 -27.30 -17.79 20.50
C ALA A 266 -26.02 -16.94 20.52
N ILE A 267 -24.84 -17.54 20.71
CA ILE A 267 -23.57 -16.81 20.73
C ILE A 267 -23.25 -16.24 19.33
N ILE A 268 -23.41 -17.03 18.27
CA ILE A 268 -23.22 -16.57 16.88
C ILE A 268 -24.20 -15.44 16.56
N THR A 269 -25.46 -15.57 16.98
CA THR A 269 -26.48 -14.52 16.78
C THR A 269 -26.12 -13.25 17.55
N SER A 270 -25.69 -13.35 18.80
CA SER A 270 -25.21 -12.20 19.58
C SER A 270 -24.01 -11.52 18.93
N ILE A 271 -23.13 -12.27 18.26
CA ILE A 271 -21.96 -11.75 17.55
C ILE A 271 -22.35 -11.08 16.24
N LEU A 272 -23.21 -11.70 15.45
CA LEU A 272 -23.78 -11.05 14.26
C LEU A 272 -24.53 -9.76 14.65
N ILE A 273 -25.17 -9.74 15.82
CA ILE A 273 -25.81 -8.55 16.37
C ILE A 273 -24.75 -7.54 16.83
N VAL A 274 -23.71 -7.91 17.56
CA VAL A 274 -22.66 -6.99 18.06
C VAL A 274 -21.82 -6.43 16.91
N PHE A 275 -21.28 -7.28 16.03
CA PHE A 275 -20.57 -6.82 14.83
C PHE A 275 -21.51 -6.10 13.85
N GLY A 276 -22.77 -6.54 13.76
CA GLY A 276 -23.80 -5.85 12.98
C GLY A 276 -24.16 -4.48 13.54
N SER A 277 -24.17 -4.30 14.87
CA SER A 277 -24.50 -3.03 15.53
C SER A 277 -23.30 -2.10 15.66
N ILE A 278 -22.08 -2.62 15.83
CA ILE A 278 -20.83 -1.85 15.68
C ILE A 278 -20.69 -1.41 14.22
N GLY A 279 -20.89 -2.32 13.27
CA GLY A 279 -20.91 -2.02 11.84
C GLY A 279 -21.99 -1.01 11.48
N ALA A 280 -23.21 -1.17 12.01
CA ALA A 280 -24.31 -0.24 11.78
C ALA A 280 -24.09 1.12 12.45
N GLY A 281 -23.50 1.17 13.65
CA GLY A 281 -23.16 2.40 14.37
C GLY A 281 -22.04 3.19 13.67
N ILE A 282 -21.02 2.50 13.17
CA ILE A 282 -20.00 3.10 12.29
C ILE A 282 -20.65 3.53 10.97
N PHE A 283 -21.60 2.75 10.43
CA PHE A 283 -22.30 3.06 9.19
C PHE A 283 -23.19 4.29 9.30
N THR A 284 -23.95 4.46 10.40
CA THR A 284 -24.76 5.66 10.66
C THR A 284 -23.92 6.87 10.99
N TYR A 285 -22.79 6.71 11.70
CA TYR A 285 -21.83 7.78 11.94
C TYR A 285 -21.15 8.23 10.64
N ALA A 286 -20.71 7.29 9.79
CA ALA A 286 -20.11 7.59 8.49
C ALA A 286 -21.11 8.20 7.49
N ASN A 287 -22.39 7.82 7.55
CA ASN A 287 -23.45 8.33 6.66
C ASN A 287 -24.12 9.62 7.17
N HIS A 288 -23.75 10.19 8.32
CA HIS A 288 -24.37 11.42 8.81
C HIS A 288 -23.97 12.68 8.01
N ASN A 289 -23.02 12.55 7.08
CA ASN A 289 -22.71 13.57 6.08
C ASN A 289 -23.46 13.24 4.77
N ALA A 290 -24.02 14.27 4.14
CA ALA A 290 -24.80 14.17 2.91
C ALA A 290 -24.16 13.18 1.92
N GLN A 291 -24.97 12.28 1.35
CA GLN A 291 -24.51 11.37 0.30
C GLN A 291 -23.91 12.22 -0.83
N PRO A 292 -22.61 12.08 -1.13
CA PRO A 292 -21.97 12.85 -2.19
C PRO A 292 -22.68 12.56 -3.51
N GLU A 293 -23.02 13.60 -4.28
CA GLU A 293 -23.63 13.43 -5.61
C GLU A 293 -22.61 12.86 -6.62
N GLU A 294 -21.32 13.14 -6.42
CA GLU A 294 -20.24 12.66 -7.28
C GLU A 294 -19.04 12.16 -6.46
N VAL A 295 -18.30 11.21 -7.04
CA VAL A 295 -17.09 10.61 -6.45
C VAL A 295 -15.93 10.79 -7.42
N LEU A 296 -14.83 11.37 -6.95
CA LEU A 296 -13.58 11.50 -7.66
C LEU A 296 -12.58 10.44 -7.17
N ASN A 297 -12.14 9.57 -8.08
CA ASN A 297 -11.15 8.55 -7.76
C ASN A 297 -9.74 9.01 -8.16
N VAL A 298 -8.89 9.28 -7.17
CA VAL A 298 -7.53 9.79 -7.36
C VAL A 298 -6.50 8.71 -7.05
N PHE A 299 -5.54 8.51 -7.95
CA PHE A 299 -4.40 7.62 -7.76
C PHE A 299 -3.11 8.41 -7.88
N ASN A 300 -2.41 8.65 -6.78
CA ASN A 300 -1.30 9.58 -6.75
C ASN A 300 -0.12 9.03 -5.93
N TRP A 301 1.03 9.65 -6.04
CA TRP A 301 2.15 9.40 -5.15
C TRP A 301 1.76 9.65 -3.69
N SER A 302 2.48 8.94 -2.83
CA SER A 302 2.43 9.14 -1.39
C SER A 302 3.08 10.46 -1.00
N GLU A 303 2.63 11.07 0.10
CA GLU A 303 3.14 12.37 0.59
C GLU A 303 3.08 13.53 -0.42
N TYR A 304 2.12 13.50 -1.35
CA TYR A 304 1.93 14.60 -2.32
C TYR A 304 0.76 15.50 -1.94
N LEU A 305 -0.29 14.96 -1.31
CA LEU A 305 -1.51 15.69 -1.02
C LEU A 305 -1.94 15.52 0.44
N PRO A 306 -2.05 16.62 1.21
CA PRO A 306 -2.50 16.54 2.60
C PRO A 306 -4.01 16.29 2.69
N GLN A 307 -4.43 15.55 3.71
CA GLN A 307 -5.86 15.27 3.96
C GLN A 307 -6.68 16.56 4.12
N SER A 308 -6.12 17.62 4.71
CA SER A 308 -6.80 18.91 4.86
C SER A 308 -7.23 19.54 3.54
N VAL A 309 -6.45 19.35 2.47
CA VAL A 309 -6.79 19.86 1.12
C VAL A 309 -7.87 18.99 0.49
N ILE A 310 -7.85 17.68 0.72
CA ILE A 310 -8.92 16.77 0.30
C ILE A 310 -10.23 17.19 0.97
N ASP A 311 -10.22 17.35 2.30
CA ASP A 311 -11.42 17.71 3.06
C ASP A 311 -12.00 19.06 2.62
N LYS A 312 -11.14 20.06 2.35
CA LYS A 312 -11.57 21.35 1.79
C LYS A 312 -12.24 21.20 0.43
N PHE A 313 -11.69 20.36 -0.45
CA PHE A 313 -12.30 20.08 -1.75
C PHE A 313 -13.66 19.41 -1.60
N GLU A 314 -13.74 18.37 -0.75
CA GLU A 314 -14.99 17.64 -0.49
C GLU A 314 -16.07 18.59 0.06
N GLN A 315 -15.72 19.47 0.99
CA GLN A 315 -16.63 20.46 1.57
C GLN A 315 -17.05 21.54 0.57
N THR A 316 -16.13 22.00 -0.29
CA THR A 316 -16.40 23.11 -1.22
C THR A 316 -17.29 22.67 -2.37
N TYR A 317 -17.06 21.47 -2.89
CA TYR A 317 -17.72 21.00 -4.11
C TYR A 317 -18.74 19.88 -3.89
N ASN A 318 -18.86 19.36 -2.66
CA ASN A 318 -19.71 18.20 -2.34
C ASN A 318 -19.38 16.95 -3.19
N ILE A 319 -18.09 16.78 -3.51
CA ILE A 319 -17.55 15.64 -4.28
C ILE A 319 -16.67 14.83 -3.36
N LYS A 320 -16.96 13.53 -3.18
CA LYS A 320 -16.11 12.65 -2.37
C LYS A 320 -14.84 12.29 -3.12
N VAL A 321 -13.69 12.34 -2.45
CA VAL A 321 -12.40 11.95 -3.05
C VAL A 321 -11.96 10.61 -2.48
N ASN A 322 -11.96 9.59 -3.33
CA ASN A 322 -11.32 8.31 -3.04
C ASN A 322 -9.83 8.41 -3.38
N TYR A 323 -8.99 8.66 -2.38
CA TYR A 323 -7.54 8.81 -2.57
C TYR A 323 -6.82 7.48 -2.33
N SER A 324 -6.12 6.98 -3.35
CA SER A 324 -5.24 5.80 -3.29
C SER A 324 -3.82 6.19 -3.65
N THR A 325 -2.82 5.48 -3.09
CA THR A 325 -1.42 5.74 -3.38
C THR A 325 -0.70 4.57 -4.05
N PHE A 326 0.37 4.89 -4.79
CA PHE A 326 1.32 3.94 -5.36
C PHE A 326 2.76 4.39 -5.06
N SER A 327 3.72 3.49 -5.24
CA SER A 327 5.13 3.72 -4.92
C SER A 327 6.05 3.76 -6.14
N SER A 328 5.56 3.40 -7.33
CA SER A 328 6.30 3.54 -8.59
C SER A 328 5.41 3.83 -9.80
N ASN A 329 6.01 4.37 -10.86
CA ASN A 329 5.32 4.60 -12.13
C ASN A 329 4.85 3.28 -12.76
N GLU A 330 5.58 2.19 -12.56
CA GLU A 330 5.28 0.86 -13.07
C GLU A 330 4.07 0.24 -12.35
N GLU A 331 3.96 0.43 -11.04
CA GLU A 331 2.77 0.05 -10.27
C GLU A 331 1.55 0.80 -10.79
N MET A 332 1.70 2.12 -10.98
CA MET A 332 0.64 2.96 -11.53
C MET A 332 0.21 2.48 -12.92
N LEU A 333 1.16 2.26 -13.83
CA LEU A 333 0.89 1.78 -15.19
C LEU A 333 0.18 0.42 -15.17
N ALA A 334 0.66 -0.54 -14.37
CA ALA A 334 0.06 -1.86 -14.25
C ALA A 334 -1.40 -1.79 -13.79
N LYS A 335 -1.71 -0.93 -12.81
CA LYS A 335 -3.08 -0.70 -12.33
C LYS A 335 -3.96 -0.02 -13.38
N LEU A 336 -3.43 0.96 -14.11
CA LEU A 336 -4.16 1.61 -15.22
C LEU A 336 -4.44 0.65 -16.37
N MET A 337 -3.52 -0.26 -16.69
CA MET A 337 -3.74 -1.31 -17.68
C MET A 337 -4.76 -2.36 -17.21
N ALA A 338 -4.70 -2.75 -15.94
CA ALA A 338 -5.57 -3.78 -15.38
C ALA A 338 -6.99 -3.30 -15.05
N GLY A 339 -7.18 -2.00 -14.83
CA GLY A 339 -8.45 -1.46 -14.35
C GLY A 339 -8.59 0.05 -14.51
N GLY A 340 -7.98 0.68 -15.52
CA GLY A 340 -7.90 2.13 -15.70
C GLY A 340 -9.23 2.89 -15.72
N GLY A 341 -10.37 2.19 -15.85
CA GLY A 341 -11.71 2.78 -15.71
C GLY A 341 -12.17 3.04 -14.28
N ASN A 342 -11.31 2.77 -13.30
CA ASN A 342 -11.60 3.00 -11.89
C ASN A 342 -11.06 4.32 -11.36
N TYR A 343 -10.09 4.94 -12.05
CA TYR A 343 -9.48 6.19 -11.62
C TYR A 343 -9.84 7.32 -12.56
N ASP A 344 -10.19 8.45 -11.99
CA ASP A 344 -10.59 9.66 -12.69
C ASP A 344 -9.42 10.63 -12.88
N LEU A 345 -8.45 10.56 -11.96
CA LEU A 345 -7.25 11.39 -11.97
C LEU A 345 -6.06 10.57 -11.47
N THR A 346 -4.92 10.75 -12.12
CA THR A 346 -3.65 10.21 -11.62
C THR A 346 -2.52 11.20 -11.84
N VAL A 347 -1.36 10.93 -11.23
CA VAL A 347 -0.16 11.74 -11.37
C VAL A 347 0.93 10.88 -11.97
N ALA A 348 1.50 11.33 -13.08
CA ALA A 348 2.53 10.60 -13.80
C ALA A 348 3.78 11.48 -13.96
N SER A 349 4.95 10.86 -13.80
CA SER A 349 6.21 11.52 -14.11
C SER A 349 6.34 11.80 -15.61
N ASP A 350 7.12 12.81 -15.96
CA ASP A 350 7.37 13.27 -17.34
C ASP A 350 7.50 12.16 -18.40
N PHE A 351 8.41 11.20 -18.21
CA PHE A 351 8.59 10.09 -19.14
C PHE A 351 7.37 9.17 -19.22
N MET A 352 6.64 9.01 -18.12
CA MET A 352 5.46 8.17 -18.04
C MET A 352 4.25 8.83 -18.72
N VAL A 353 4.14 10.16 -18.69
CA VAL A 353 3.16 10.90 -19.52
C VAL A 353 3.36 10.57 -21.00
N GLU A 354 4.61 10.57 -21.48
CA GLU A 354 4.92 10.23 -22.87
C GLU A 354 4.49 8.79 -23.21
N ILE A 355 4.80 7.82 -22.35
CA ILE A 355 4.40 6.41 -22.53
C ILE A 355 2.87 6.26 -22.54
N LEU A 356 2.19 6.82 -21.55
CA LEU A 356 0.73 6.75 -21.42
C LEU A 356 0.02 7.39 -22.63
N SER A 357 0.55 8.51 -23.14
CA SER A 357 -0.01 9.18 -24.32
C SER A 357 0.19 8.33 -25.59
N LYS A 358 1.37 7.75 -25.81
CA LYS A 358 1.66 6.86 -26.96
C LYS A 358 0.82 5.59 -26.95
N GLN A 359 0.55 5.04 -25.76
CA GLN A 359 -0.31 3.86 -25.59
C GLN A 359 -1.81 4.20 -25.60
N GLY A 360 -2.18 5.48 -25.67
CA GLY A 360 -3.57 5.92 -25.67
C GLY A 360 -4.32 5.62 -24.38
N LEU A 361 -3.61 5.60 -23.24
CA LEU A 361 -4.15 5.30 -21.90
C LEU A 361 -4.66 6.55 -21.17
N ILE A 362 -4.33 7.76 -21.64
CA ILE A 362 -4.78 9.04 -21.09
C ILE A 362 -5.49 9.88 -22.16
N THR A 363 -6.37 10.79 -21.70
CA THR A 363 -7.11 11.71 -22.57
C THR A 363 -6.49 13.11 -22.57
N GLN A 364 -6.78 13.89 -23.61
CA GLN A 364 -6.42 15.30 -23.63
C GLN A 364 -7.22 16.07 -22.58
N ILE A 365 -6.56 17.02 -21.93
CA ILE A 365 -7.16 17.86 -20.90
C ILE A 365 -7.79 19.09 -21.55
N ASN A 366 -9.06 19.36 -21.24
CA ASN A 366 -9.70 20.58 -21.70
C ASN A 366 -9.19 21.77 -20.88
N LYS A 367 -8.26 22.53 -21.47
CA LYS A 367 -7.66 23.70 -20.82
C LYS A 367 -8.63 24.84 -20.57
N SER A 368 -9.73 24.94 -21.32
CA SER A 368 -10.68 26.03 -21.14
C SER A 368 -11.39 25.97 -19.78
N SER A 369 -11.43 24.79 -19.14
CA SER A 369 -11.99 24.63 -17.80
C SER A 369 -10.95 24.84 -16.68
N LEU A 370 -9.69 25.09 -17.02
CA LEU A 370 -8.59 25.27 -16.06
C LEU A 370 -8.22 26.75 -15.95
N THR A 371 -9.10 27.52 -15.30
CA THR A 371 -8.94 28.97 -15.14
C THR A 371 -7.65 29.37 -14.43
N ASN A 372 -7.13 28.50 -13.55
CA ASN A 372 -5.91 28.73 -12.78
C ASN A 372 -4.62 28.24 -13.47
N LEU A 373 -4.69 27.75 -14.72
CA LEU A 373 -3.51 27.25 -15.43
C LEU A 373 -2.47 28.36 -15.70
N ASN A 374 -2.91 29.62 -15.79
CA ASN A 374 -2.05 30.80 -15.91
C ASN A 374 -1.16 31.06 -14.69
N ASN A 375 -1.45 30.43 -13.55
CA ASN A 375 -0.62 30.52 -12.35
C ASN A 375 0.67 29.68 -12.44
N ILE A 376 0.69 28.69 -13.35
CA ILE A 376 1.83 27.83 -13.59
C ILE A 376 2.93 28.60 -14.33
N GLY A 377 4.16 28.50 -13.83
CA GLY A 377 5.31 29.15 -14.45
C GLY A 377 5.58 28.63 -15.86
N PRO A 378 5.91 29.51 -16.84
CA PRO A 378 6.08 29.12 -18.24
C PRO A 378 7.21 28.11 -18.45
N GLN A 379 8.19 28.04 -17.55
CA GLN A 379 9.29 27.08 -17.59
C GLN A 379 8.87 25.63 -17.33
N TYR A 380 7.71 25.40 -16.72
CA TYR A 380 7.16 24.07 -16.43
C TYR A 380 6.16 23.60 -17.50
N LEU A 381 5.88 24.46 -18.48
CA LEU A 381 4.97 24.22 -19.58
C LEU A 381 5.74 23.92 -20.88
N ASN A 382 5.07 23.28 -21.82
CA ASN A 382 5.56 22.95 -23.16
C ASN A 382 6.87 22.14 -23.16
N LEU A 383 7.05 21.27 -22.17
CA LEU A 383 8.20 20.39 -22.07
C LEU A 383 8.18 19.31 -23.17
N PRO A 384 9.33 18.70 -23.53
CA PRO A 384 9.42 17.78 -24.66
C PRO A 384 8.47 16.58 -24.64
N PHE A 385 8.14 16.06 -23.46
CA PHE A 385 7.28 14.89 -23.28
C PHE A 385 5.78 15.17 -23.57
N ASP A 386 5.33 16.42 -23.48
CA ASP A 386 3.96 16.84 -23.79
C ASP A 386 3.94 18.27 -24.36
N ARG A 387 4.27 18.38 -25.66
CA ARG A 387 4.33 19.67 -26.35
C ARG A 387 2.96 20.35 -26.38
N GLY A 388 2.95 21.55 -25.81
CA GLY A 388 1.77 22.34 -25.58
C GLY A 388 0.84 21.73 -24.53
N ASN A 389 1.31 20.93 -23.56
CA ASN A 389 0.53 20.43 -22.41
C ASN A 389 -0.86 19.90 -22.81
N LYS A 390 -0.91 19.00 -23.80
CA LYS A 390 -2.18 18.49 -24.33
C LYS A 390 -2.79 17.44 -23.41
N TYR A 391 -1.95 16.66 -22.75
CA TYR A 391 -2.35 15.49 -21.96
C TYR A 391 -2.10 15.68 -20.45
N SER A 392 -1.24 16.62 -20.07
CA SER A 392 -0.84 16.77 -18.67
C SER A 392 -0.79 18.22 -18.17
N VAL A 393 -1.00 18.37 -16.86
CA VAL A 393 -0.88 19.64 -16.13
C VAL A 393 0.21 19.50 -15.06
N PRO A 394 1.23 20.37 -15.00
CA PRO A 394 2.29 20.29 -14.01
C PRO A 394 1.75 20.37 -12.58
N TYR A 395 2.16 19.45 -11.71
CA TYR A 395 1.75 19.43 -10.31
C TYR A 395 2.92 19.68 -9.36
N MET A 396 4.01 18.92 -9.52
CA MET A 396 5.22 19.04 -8.71
C MET A 396 6.46 18.89 -9.60
N TRP A 397 7.58 19.45 -9.17
CA TRP A 397 8.88 19.15 -9.76
C TRP A 397 9.89 18.81 -8.66
N LEU A 398 10.83 17.95 -9.02
CA LEU A 398 11.73 17.31 -8.08
C LEU A 398 13.17 17.37 -8.59
N ALA A 399 14.10 17.50 -7.65
CA ALA A 399 15.52 17.41 -7.90
C ALA A 399 16.11 16.30 -7.03
N GLY A 400 16.85 15.37 -7.65
CA GLY A 400 17.57 14.33 -6.94
C GLY A 400 18.84 14.91 -6.29
N VAL A 401 18.92 14.85 -4.97
CA VAL A 401 20.05 15.36 -4.19
C VAL A 401 20.55 14.30 -3.22
N ILE A 402 21.77 14.51 -2.70
CA ILE A 402 22.29 13.66 -1.63
C ILE A 402 22.04 14.38 -0.31
N SER A 403 21.38 13.75 0.64
CA SER A 403 21.24 14.25 2.02
C SER A 403 22.03 13.38 2.98
N TYR A 404 22.60 13.95 4.04
CA TYR A 404 23.44 13.21 4.98
C TYR A 404 23.38 13.83 6.38
N ASP A 405 23.68 13.01 7.38
CA ASP A 405 23.77 13.44 8.78
C ASP A 405 25.18 13.96 9.08
N SER A 406 25.30 15.28 9.28
CA SER A 406 26.60 15.92 9.51
C SER A 406 27.24 15.56 10.86
N SER A 407 26.48 14.94 11.77
CA SER A 407 27.04 14.40 13.02
C SER A 407 27.82 13.09 12.78
N LYS A 408 27.57 12.41 11.66
CA LYS A 408 28.20 11.12 11.29
C LYS A 408 29.16 11.24 10.12
N ILE A 409 28.90 12.15 9.19
CA ILE A 409 29.73 12.41 8.01
C ILE A 409 30.17 13.87 8.03
N PRO A 410 31.48 14.17 8.13
CA PRO A 410 31.97 15.55 8.13
C PRO A 410 31.56 16.31 6.86
N GLU A 411 31.23 17.60 7.01
CA GLU A 411 30.90 18.45 5.87
C GLU A 411 32.06 18.48 4.86
N GLY A 412 31.74 18.41 3.56
CA GLY A 412 32.73 18.38 2.47
C GLY A 412 33.25 16.99 2.09
N THR A 413 32.90 15.93 2.84
CA THR A 413 33.23 14.53 2.51
C THR A 413 32.52 14.05 1.25
N ILE A 414 31.24 14.43 1.10
CA ILE A 414 30.41 14.15 -0.06
C ILE A 414 30.40 15.39 -0.97
N LYS A 415 30.75 15.19 -2.23
CA LYS A 415 30.78 16.22 -3.29
C LYS A 415 29.94 15.83 -4.50
N GLY A 416 29.70 14.54 -4.71
CA GLY A 416 28.98 14.02 -5.86
C GLY A 416 28.58 12.56 -5.70
N TYR A 417 28.01 11.99 -6.76
CA TYR A 417 27.55 10.60 -6.76
C TYR A 417 28.67 9.61 -6.48
N LYS A 418 29.87 9.86 -7.01
CA LYS A 418 31.02 8.96 -6.84
C LYS A 418 31.37 8.69 -5.37
N ASP A 419 31.07 9.64 -4.47
CA ASP A 419 31.38 9.49 -3.05
C ASP A 419 30.50 8.43 -2.37
N LEU A 420 29.31 8.14 -2.88
CA LEU A 420 28.39 7.13 -2.33
C LEU A 420 28.96 5.69 -2.41
N TRP A 421 29.95 5.47 -3.27
CA TRP A 421 30.65 4.19 -3.43
C TRP A 421 31.77 3.98 -2.40
N LYS A 422 32.05 4.95 -1.53
CA LYS A 422 33.10 4.82 -0.52
C LYS A 422 32.73 3.77 0.54
N PRO A 423 33.70 3.01 1.09
CA PRO A 423 33.43 2.01 2.13
C PRO A 423 32.78 2.55 3.41
N GLU A 424 32.89 3.86 3.67
CA GLU A 424 32.28 4.53 4.83
C GLU A 424 30.75 4.44 4.86
N PHE A 425 30.13 4.19 3.70
CA PHE A 425 28.69 4.02 3.54
C PHE A 425 28.23 2.56 3.64
N LYS A 426 29.12 1.59 3.91
CA LYS A 426 28.75 0.17 4.03
C LYS A 426 27.50 -0.03 4.91
N ASN A 427 26.46 -0.65 4.36
CA ASN A 427 25.15 -0.86 5.00
C ASN A 427 24.58 0.39 5.70
N SER A 428 24.68 1.56 5.07
CA SER A 428 24.25 2.83 5.66
C SER A 428 23.84 3.91 4.64
N LEU A 429 23.52 3.51 3.41
CA LEU A 429 22.97 4.38 2.37
C LEU A 429 21.51 3.98 2.09
N THR A 430 20.61 4.95 2.07
CA THR A 430 19.24 4.76 1.55
C THR A 430 19.14 5.38 0.16
N VAL A 431 18.55 4.67 -0.78
CA VAL A 431 18.34 5.17 -2.15
C VAL A 431 16.90 4.95 -2.57
N LEU A 432 16.42 5.70 -3.57
CA LEU A 432 15.10 5.48 -4.15
C LEU A 432 14.98 4.05 -4.71
N ASP A 433 13.83 3.41 -4.52
CA ASP A 433 13.47 2.15 -5.19
C ASP A 433 12.93 2.46 -6.59
N ASP A 434 13.80 3.03 -7.43
CA ASP A 434 13.48 3.42 -8.79
C ASP A 434 14.70 3.14 -9.69
N GLU A 435 14.55 2.17 -10.58
CA GLU A 435 15.63 1.74 -11.47
C GLU A 435 16.10 2.83 -12.41
N ARG A 436 15.19 3.68 -12.92
CA ARG A 436 15.51 4.75 -13.86
C ARG A 436 16.36 5.80 -13.16
N VAL A 437 16.04 6.08 -11.90
CA VAL A 437 16.77 7.03 -11.07
C VAL A 437 18.15 6.48 -10.67
N ILE A 438 18.24 5.24 -10.18
CA ILE A 438 19.50 4.69 -9.64
C ILE A 438 20.48 4.27 -10.74
N ILE A 439 19.99 3.68 -11.83
CA ILE A 439 20.83 3.38 -13.00
C ILE A 439 21.24 4.71 -13.67
N GLY A 440 20.33 5.67 -13.82
CA GLY A 440 20.62 7.00 -14.34
C GLY A 440 21.67 7.76 -13.53
N MET A 441 21.57 7.74 -12.20
CA MET A 441 22.58 8.27 -11.28
C MET A 441 23.95 7.62 -11.51
N THR A 442 23.97 6.30 -11.65
CA THR A 442 25.21 5.55 -11.89
C THR A 442 25.83 5.89 -13.24
N LEU A 443 25.01 6.02 -14.29
CA LEU A 443 25.46 6.46 -15.61
C LEU A 443 26.07 7.86 -15.54
N LYS A 444 25.42 8.78 -14.80
CA LYS A 444 25.93 10.14 -14.58
C LYS A 444 27.26 10.15 -13.84
N MET A 445 27.41 9.35 -12.79
CA MET A 445 28.68 9.16 -12.09
C MET A 445 29.79 8.69 -13.05
N LEU A 446 29.46 7.81 -14.00
CA LEU A 446 30.39 7.28 -15.01
C LEU A 446 30.66 8.26 -16.16
N GLY A 447 30.01 9.43 -16.18
CA GLY A 447 30.18 10.47 -17.21
C GLY A 447 29.25 10.32 -18.41
N TYR A 448 28.27 9.41 -18.36
CA TYR A 448 27.26 9.24 -19.42
C TYR A 448 26.04 10.16 -19.21
N PRO A 449 25.24 10.41 -20.26
CA PRO A 449 23.90 10.99 -20.12
C PRO A 449 23.00 10.11 -19.24
N LEU A 450 22.01 10.73 -18.59
CA LEU A 450 21.07 10.03 -17.70
C LEU A 450 20.28 8.94 -18.43
N ASN A 451 19.90 9.23 -19.68
CA ASN A 451 19.06 8.38 -20.51
C ASN A 451 19.88 7.52 -21.50
N GLU A 452 21.14 7.23 -21.20
CA GLU A 452 22.01 6.39 -22.02
C GLU A 452 21.54 4.92 -22.00
N THR A 453 21.48 4.30 -23.18
CA THR A 453 20.92 2.95 -23.36
C THR A 453 21.87 1.98 -24.08
N SER A 454 23.07 2.43 -24.46
CA SER A 454 24.02 1.55 -25.13
C SER A 454 24.42 0.37 -24.24
N PRO A 455 24.45 -0.87 -24.78
CA PRO A 455 24.78 -2.05 -24.00
C PRO A 455 26.11 -1.95 -23.25
N ALA A 456 27.12 -1.30 -23.85
CA ALA A 456 28.42 -1.09 -23.22
C ALA A 456 28.35 -0.17 -21.99
N ALA A 457 27.56 0.90 -22.03
CA ALA A 457 27.36 1.79 -20.90
C ALA A 457 26.56 1.11 -19.79
N LEU A 458 25.49 0.39 -20.16
CA LEU A 458 24.66 -0.35 -19.20
C LEU A 458 25.44 -1.47 -18.47
N GLN A 459 26.33 -2.19 -19.16
CA GLN A 459 27.20 -3.17 -18.50
C GLN A 459 28.18 -2.53 -17.52
N LYS A 460 28.73 -1.36 -17.84
CA LYS A 460 29.56 -0.60 -16.89
C LYS A 460 28.74 -0.10 -15.70
N ALA A 461 27.52 0.38 -15.92
CA ALA A 461 26.61 0.80 -14.87
C ALA A 461 26.27 -0.36 -13.94
N LYS A 462 25.93 -1.55 -14.49
CA LYS A 462 25.71 -2.77 -13.71
C LYS A 462 26.93 -3.13 -12.84
N ALA A 463 28.12 -3.14 -13.42
CA ALA A 463 29.34 -3.45 -12.68
C ALA A 463 29.63 -2.44 -11.56
N ALA A 464 29.27 -1.17 -11.76
CA ALA A 464 29.36 -0.15 -10.72
C ALA A 464 28.27 -0.34 -9.64
N LEU A 465 27.04 -0.67 -10.02
CA LEU A 465 25.94 -0.91 -9.09
C LEU A 465 26.20 -2.11 -8.16
N ILE A 466 26.78 -3.20 -8.67
CA ILE A 466 27.20 -4.34 -7.84
C ILE A 466 28.19 -3.88 -6.74
N LYS A 467 29.02 -2.87 -7.02
CA LYS A 467 29.93 -2.29 -6.02
C LYS A 467 29.24 -1.32 -5.06
N LEU A 468 28.13 -0.71 -5.47
CA LEU A 468 27.31 0.13 -4.60
C LEU A 468 26.47 -0.69 -3.63
N GLN A 469 25.99 -1.85 -4.07
CA GLN A 469 25.03 -2.69 -3.33
C GLN A 469 25.41 -2.92 -1.86
N PRO A 470 26.68 -3.22 -1.50
CA PRO A 470 27.06 -3.42 -0.09
C PRO A 470 26.95 -2.16 0.78
N ASN A 471 26.85 -0.97 0.18
CA ASN A 471 26.62 0.29 0.87
C ASN A 471 25.13 0.55 1.08
N ILE A 472 24.27 0.03 0.21
CA ILE A 472 22.82 0.24 0.29
C ILE A 472 22.26 -0.58 1.44
N LYS A 473 21.60 0.11 2.37
CA LYS A 473 20.85 -0.47 3.47
C LYS A 473 19.40 -0.72 3.09
N SER A 474 18.79 0.23 2.38
CA SER A 474 17.38 0.16 1.98
C SER A 474 17.13 0.86 0.65
N TYR A 475 16.17 0.33 -0.08
CA TYR A 475 15.54 0.94 -1.25
C TYR A 475 14.17 1.45 -0.81
N ASP A 476 13.91 2.75 -0.92
CA ASP A 476 12.69 3.38 -0.40
C ASP A 476 12.32 4.61 -1.23
N SER A 477 11.19 4.54 -1.94
CA SER A 477 10.60 5.65 -2.69
C SER A 477 9.38 6.27 -1.99
N ASP A 478 8.99 5.72 -0.84
CA ASP A 478 7.81 6.13 -0.08
C ASP A 478 8.16 7.20 0.97
N SER A 479 9.19 6.95 1.80
CA SER A 479 9.65 7.90 2.82
C SER A 479 11.13 7.70 3.19
N PRO A 480 12.05 7.87 2.23
CA PRO A 480 13.48 7.58 2.43
C PRO A 480 14.10 8.42 3.56
N LYS A 481 13.53 9.59 3.88
CA LYS A 481 13.96 10.44 5.01
C LYS A 481 13.91 9.73 6.35
N THR A 482 13.00 8.77 6.56
CA THR A 482 12.82 8.12 7.86
C THR A 482 14.08 7.38 8.29
N SER A 483 14.75 6.69 7.37
CA SER A 483 16.01 6.00 7.68
C SER A 483 17.12 6.97 8.11
N LEU A 484 17.14 8.17 7.52
CA LEU A 484 18.10 9.21 7.87
C LEU A 484 17.77 9.86 9.23
N ILE A 485 16.50 10.14 9.51
CA ILE A 485 16.02 10.69 10.80
C ILE A 485 16.30 9.71 11.95
N ASN A 486 15.98 8.42 11.77
CA ASN A 486 16.20 7.37 12.76
C ASN A 486 17.70 7.06 12.95
N GLY A 487 18.56 7.61 12.09
CA GLY A 487 19.99 7.40 12.13
C GLY A 487 20.43 6.01 11.67
N GLU A 488 19.55 5.28 10.99
CA GLU A 488 19.80 3.98 10.40
C GLU A 488 20.72 4.07 9.17
N SER A 489 20.59 5.15 8.41
CA SER A 489 21.46 5.53 7.30
C SER A 489 22.25 6.79 7.64
N LYS A 490 23.46 6.90 7.09
CA LYS A 490 24.33 8.09 7.22
C LYS A 490 24.07 9.10 6.11
N ALA A 491 23.66 8.60 4.95
CA ALA A 491 23.31 9.40 3.79
C ALA A 491 22.12 8.77 3.06
N MET A 492 21.45 9.58 2.24
CA MET A 492 20.44 9.13 1.30
C MET A 492 20.61 9.83 -0.05
N PHE A 493 20.29 9.13 -1.13
CA PHE A 493 20.03 9.75 -2.44
C PHE A 493 18.54 9.67 -2.73
N ALA A 494 17.87 10.83 -2.66
CA ALA A 494 16.43 10.96 -2.82
C ALA A 494 16.06 12.38 -3.27
N TRP A 495 14.76 12.67 -3.31
CA TRP A 495 14.24 14.00 -3.65
C TRP A 495 14.65 15.05 -2.61
N GLY A 496 14.96 16.26 -3.06
CA GLY A 496 15.35 17.36 -2.17
C GLY A 496 14.32 17.71 -1.09
N ALA A 497 13.03 17.49 -1.37
CA ALA A 497 11.96 17.63 -0.39
C ALA A 497 12.12 16.66 0.79
N GLU A 498 12.53 15.41 0.53
CA GLU A 498 12.78 14.41 1.58
C GLU A 498 13.94 14.84 2.48
N GLY A 499 14.99 15.41 1.89
CA GLY A 499 16.09 16.02 2.65
C GLY A 499 15.64 17.21 3.50
N ASN A 500 14.75 18.07 2.98
CA ASN A 500 14.17 19.18 3.73
C ASN A 500 13.34 18.68 4.91
N LEU A 501 12.43 17.72 4.68
CA LEU A 501 11.59 17.10 5.70
C LEU A 501 12.45 16.44 6.79
N ALA A 502 13.51 15.73 6.41
CA ALA A 502 14.49 15.16 7.36
C ALA A 502 15.11 16.25 8.24
N ARG A 503 15.45 17.41 7.65
CA ARG A 503 16.07 18.52 8.37
C ARG A 503 15.11 19.26 9.30
N LEU A 504 13.80 19.25 9.02
CA LEU A 504 12.79 19.80 9.92
C LEU A 504 12.74 19.04 11.24
N GLU A 505 12.98 17.72 11.22
CA GLU A 505 13.02 16.87 12.41
C GLU A 505 14.43 16.77 13.03
N ASN A 506 15.49 16.79 12.21
CA ASN A 506 16.88 16.73 12.66
C ASN A 506 17.76 17.81 11.99
N GLN A 507 18.15 18.83 12.75
CA GLN A 507 18.93 19.97 12.22
C GLN A 507 20.35 19.61 11.76
N ASN A 508 20.87 18.42 12.11
CA ASN A 508 22.17 17.94 11.62
C ASN A 508 22.10 17.44 10.16
N ILE A 509 20.90 17.33 9.57
CA ILE A 509 20.79 16.92 8.18
C ILE A 509 21.22 18.05 7.25
N LYS A 510 22.18 17.72 6.40
CA LYS A 510 22.72 18.57 5.33
C LYS A 510 22.48 17.91 3.99
N TYR A 511 22.69 18.67 2.91
CA TYR A 511 22.55 18.16 1.55
C TYR A 511 23.69 18.61 0.65
N VAL A 512 23.86 17.87 -0.44
CA VAL A 512 24.83 18.11 -1.50
C VAL A 512 24.10 18.05 -2.83
N ILE A 513 24.27 19.10 -3.63
CA ILE A 513 23.95 19.09 -5.05
C ILE A 513 25.11 18.37 -5.75
N PRO A 514 24.86 17.23 -6.41
CA PRO A 514 25.91 16.45 -7.07
C PRO A 514 26.62 17.25 -8.16
N ARG A 515 27.96 17.20 -8.17
CA ARG A 515 28.78 17.92 -9.17
C ARG A 515 28.59 17.39 -10.58
N GLU A 516 28.24 16.13 -10.71
CA GLU A 516 27.99 15.44 -11.98
C GLU A 516 26.71 15.95 -12.69
N GLY A 517 25.82 16.63 -11.96
CA GLY A 517 24.57 17.19 -12.47
C GLY A 517 23.37 16.76 -11.64
N LEU A 518 22.27 17.51 -11.77
CA LEU A 518 21.00 17.16 -11.13
C LEU A 518 20.21 16.19 -11.99
N PHE A 519 19.63 15.20 -11.33
CA PHE A 519 18.47 14.50 -11.81
C PHE A 519 17.24 15.40 -11.59
N LEU A 520 16.44 15.63 -12.62
CA LEU A 520 15.20 16.41 -12.55
C LEU A 520 14.01 15.54 -12.94
N GLN A 521 12.87 15.77 -12.30
CA GLN A 521 11.61 15.14 -12.65
C GLN A 521 10.49 16.16 -12.53
N GLN A 522 9.50 16.06 -13.41
CA GLN A 522 8.23 16.75 -13.25
C GLN A 522 7.11 15.73 -13.15
N ASP A 523 6.32 15.82 -12.09
CA ASP A 523 5.11 15.02 -11.90
C ASP A 523 3.89 15.85 -12.28
N ASN A 524 3.01 15.22 -13.07
CA ASN A 524 1.94 15.90 -13.77
C ASN A 524 0.62 15.19 -13.55
N PHE A 525 -0.45 15.96 -13.33
CA PHE A 525 -1.80 15.45 -13.40
C PHE A 525 -2.11 14.98 -14.82
N VAL A 526 -2.62 13.76 -14.93
CA VAL A 526 -3.15 13.18 -16.17
C VAL A 526 -4.50 12.52 -15.90
N ILE A 527 -5.38 12.55 -16.89
CA ILE A 527 -6.72 11.96 -16.80
C ILE A 527 -6.70 10.64 -17.59
N PRO A 528 -6.88 9.47 -16.93
CA PRO A 528 -7.00 8.20 -17.61
C PRO A 528 -8.12 8.22 -18.66
N LYS A 529 -7.91 7.56 -19.81
CA LYS A 529 -8.90 7.54 -20.90
C LYS A 529 -10.25 6.94 -20.48
N ALA A 530 -10.22 6.03 -19.52
CA ALA A 530 -11.41 5.35 -19.00
C ALA A 530 -12.02 6.06 -17.77
N ALA A 531 -11.54 7.26 -17.40
CA ALA A 531 -12.10 8.08 -16.33
C ALA A 531 -13.61 8.32 -16.53
N LYS A 532 -14.38 8.18 -15.45
CA LYS A 532 -15.84 8.35 -15.46
C LYS A 532 -16.24 9.78 -15.12
N ASN A 533 -15.47 10.43 -14.23
CA ASN A 533 -15.77 11.73 -13.67
C ASN A 533 -14.75 12.79 -14.12
N VAL A 534 -14.55 12.93 -15.43
CA VAL A 534 -13.56 13.85 -16.03
C VAL A 534 -13.77 15.29 -15.57
N LYS A 535 -15.03 15.75 -15.44
CA LYS A 535 -15.34 17.10 -14.96
C LYS A 535 -14.87 17.32 -13.52
N ALA A 536 -15.14 16.37 -12.63
CA ALA A 536 -14.66 16.40 -11.25
C ALA A 536 -13.13 16.39 -11.18
N ALA A 537 -12.46 15.61 -12.03
CA ALA A 537 -11.00 15.57 -12.11
C ALA A 537 -10.43 16.92 -12.53
N GLN A 538 -11.01 17.56 -13.55
CA GLN A 538 -10.57 18.89 -14.00
C GLN A 538 -10.85 19.97 -12.96
N LEU A 539 -11.99 19.88 -12.25
CA LEU A 539 -12.32 20.78 -11.15
C LEU A 539 -11.30 20.66 -10.01
N PHE A 540 -10.91 19.43 -9.67
CA PHE A 540 -9.90 19.15 -8.66
C PHE A 540 -8.52 19.67 -9.06
N ILE A 541 -8.09 19.47 -10.31
CA ILE A 541 -6.85 20.05 -10.84
C ILE A 541 -6.91 21.59 -10.73
N ASN A 542 -8.02 22.21 -11.13
CA ASN A 542 -8.18 23.66 -11.05
C ASN A 542 -8.18 24.18 -9.61
N PHE A 543 -8.77 23.43 -8.67
CA PHE A 543 -8.76 23.73 -7.24
C PHE A 543 -7.35 23.68 -6.65
N ILE A 544 -6.58 22.63 -6.96
CA ILE A 544 -5.18 22.51 -6.51
C ILE A 544 -4.29 23.64 -7.05
N MET A 545 -4.56 24.15 -8.25
CA MET A 545 -3.84 25.27 -8.84
C MET A 545 -4.22 26.65 -8.27
N GLN A 546 -5.15 26.72 -7.31
CA GLN A 546 -5.36 27.94 -6.53
C GLN A 546 -4.09 28.23 -5.72
N PRO A 547 -3.53 29.46 -5.76
CA PRO A 547 -2.26 29.77 -5.11
C PRO A 547 -2.17 29.41 -3.61
N GLU A 548 -3.24 29.65 -2.85
CA GLU A 548 -3.32 29.38 -1.41
C GLU A 548 -3.37 27.89 -1.11
N ILE A 549 -4.14 27.13 -1.90
CA ILE A 549 -4.23 25.66 -1.79
C ILE A 549 -2.90 25.02 -2.17
N SER A 550 -2.29 25.46 -3.27
CA SER A 550 -0.99 25.00 -3.72
C SER A 550 0.12 25.29 -2.69
N ALA A 551 0.05 26.45 -2.01
CA ALA A 551 0.98 26.79 -0.95
C ALA A 551 0.82 25.91 0.30
N GLU A 552 -0.42 25.62 0.72
CA GLU A 552 -0.70 24.68 1.83
C GLU A 552 -0.09 23.30 1.57
N ILE A 553 -0.18 22.80 0.32
CA ILE A 553 0.48 21.56 -0.09
C ILE A 553 1.99 21.70 0.11
N SER A 554 2.61 22.77 -0.39
CA SER A 554 4.06 23.00 -0.24
C SER A 554 4.53 23.16 1.20
N HIS A 555 3.70 23.69 2.11
CA HIS A 555 4.04 23.78 3.53
C HIS A 555 4.08 22.40 4.20
N LYS A 556 3.20 21.48 3.77
CA LYS A 556 3.17 20.12 4.31
C LYS A 556 4.20 19.21 3.64
N PHE A 557 4.31 19.29 2.33
CA PHE A 557 5.15 18.48 1.46
C PHE A 557 5.96 19.42 0.56
N PRO A 558 7.16 19.83 0.98
CA PRO A 558 7.94 20.90 0.37
C PRO A 558 8.66 20.42 -0.90
N TYR A 559 7.90 19.86 -1.84
CA TYR A 559 8.34 19.60 -3.21
C TYR A 559 8.35 20.90 -4.03
N GLY A 560 9.09 20.88 -5.14
CA GLY A 560 9.17 22.02 -6.03
C GLY A 560 7.79 22.36 -6.60
N ASN A 561 7.35 23.60 -6.40
CA ASN A 561 6.02 24.03 -6.80
C ASN A 561 6.05 24.71 -8.19
N PRO A 562 5.35 24.18 -9.21
CA PRO A 562 5.27 24.80 -10.53
C PRO A 562 4.31 25.99 -10.59
N ASN A 563 3.42 26.15 -9.60
CA ASN A 563 2.54 27.29 -9.42
C ASN A 563 3.32 28.50 -8.87
N THR A 564 3.85 29.32 -9.76
CA THR A 564 4.64 30.51 -9.38
C THR A 564 3.80 31.58 -8.67
N ALA A 565 2.49 31.62 -8.91
CA ALA A 565 1.59 32.53 -8.18
C ALA A 565 1.43 32.15 -6.71
N ALA A 566 1.69 30.88 -6.34
CA ALA A 566 1.69 30.41 -4.95
C ALA A 566 2.90 30.91 -4.15
N TYR A 567 3.99 31.36 -4.78
CA TYR A 567 5.24 31.69 -4.09
C TYR A 567 5.11 32.84 -3.09
N LYS A 568 4.12 33.73 -3.25
CA LYS A 568 3.80 34.78 -2.26
C LYS A 568 3.21 34.24 -0.95
N TYR A 569 2.69 33.01 -0.96
CA TYR A 569 2.07 32.35 0.20
C TYR A 569 2.94 31.25 0.80
N ILE A 570 4.00 30.83 0.08
CA ILE A 570 4.95 29.83 0.57
C ILE A 570 6.00 30.51 1.44
N ASP A 571 6.35 29.88 2.56
CA ASP A 571 7.36 30.40 3.46
C ASP A 571 8.71 30.55 2.76
N LYS A 572 9.38 31.70 2.96
CA LYS A 572 10.72 31.94 2.39
C LYS A 572 11.72 30.84 2.76
N LYS A 573 11.61 30.25 3.95
CA LYS A 573 12.46 29.13 4.39
C LYS A 573 12.39 27.92 3.44
N ILE A 574 11.23 27.67 2.81
CA ILE A 574 11.06 26.59 1.84
C ILE A 574 11.63 27.03 0.48
N LEU A 575 11.29 28.24 0.02
CA LEU A 575 11.75 28.78 -1.27
C LEU A 575 13.27 29.00 -1.34
N ASP A 576 13.90 29.35 -0.22
CA ASP A 576 15.34 29.58 -0.12
C ASP A 576 16.13 28.28 0.10
N ASP A 577 15.44 27.16 0.31
CA ASP A 577 16.11 25.88 0.47
C ASP A 577 16.61 25.33 -0.86
N LYS A 578 17.92 25.37 -1.06
CA LYS A 578 18.58 24.90 -2.29
C LYS A 578 18.47 23.38 -2.52
N ALA A 579 18.05 22.58 -1.53
CA ALA A 579 17.69 21.19 -1.77
C ALA A 579 16.42 21.07 -2.61
N VAL A 580 15.41 21.90 -2.30
CA VAL A 580 14.10 21.90 -2.96
C VAL A 580 14.11 22.80 -4.20
N TYR A 581 14.69 24.00 -4.08
CA TYR A 581 14.83 25.00 -5.13
C TYR A 581 16.32 25.24 -5.45
N PRO A 582 17.00 24.31 -6.14
CA PRO A 582 18.39 24.52 -6.55
C PRO A 582 18.58 25.80 -7.37
N PRO A 583 19.78 26.40 -7.36
CA PRO A 583 20.06 27.58 -8.16
C PRO A 583 19.77 27.34 -9.65
N LYS A 584 19.20 28.33 -10.34
CA LYS A 584 18.76 28.21 -11.75
C LYS A 584 19.87 27.70 -12.69
N GLU A 585 21.12 28.10 -12.46
CA GLU A 585 22.27 27.66 -13.27
C GLU A 585 22.60 26.18 -13.09
N VAL A 586 22.26 25.59 -11.94
CA VAL A 586 22.36 24.14 -11.71
C VAL A 586 21.19 23.44 -12.39
N VAL A 587 19.96 23.96 -12.23
CA VAL A 587 18.75 23.38 -12.85
C VAL A 587 18.88 23.33 -14.37
N LYS A 588 19.41 24.38 -15.02
CA LYS A 588 19.66 24.40 -16.48
C LYS A 588 20.60 23.30 -16.96
N LYS A 589 21.50 22.82 -16.10
CA LYS A 589 22.44 21.72 -16.38
C LYS A 589 21.89 20.35 -15.96
N GLY A 590 20.75 20.31 -15.28
CA GLY A 590 20.09 19.09 -14.89
C GLY A 590 19.48 18.36 -16.09
N GLU A 591 19.27 17.06 -15.93
CA GLU A 591 18.67 16.21 -16.95
C GLU A 591 17.37 15.60 -16.45
N TYR A 592 16.35 15.62 -17.31
CA TYR A 592 15.08 14.94 -17.08
C TYR A 592 15.14 13.50 -17.59
N LEU A 593 14.35 12.62 -16.97
CA LEU A 593 14.07 11.31 -17.55
C LEU A 593 13.26 11.48 -18.84
N LYS A 594 13.51 10.57 -19.79
CA LYS A 594 12.82 10.49 -21.08
C LYS A 594 12.31 9.08 -21.31
N ASP A 595 11.35 8.92 -22.21
CA ASP A 595 11.01 7.58 -22.69
C ASP A 595 12.22 6.98 -23.43
N ILE A 596 12.72 5.84 -22.94
CA ILE A 596 13.84 5.09 -23.53
C ILE A 596 13.38 3.88 -24.35
N GLY A 597 12.06 3.73 -24.55
CA GLY A 597 11.46 2.68 -25.35
C GLY A 597 11.77 1.28 -24.84
N LYS A 598 12.17 0.37 -25.74
CA LYS A 598 12.38 -1.05 -25.40
C LYS A 598 13.55 -1.31 -24.43
N SER A 599 14.45 -0.34 -24.26
CA SER A 599 15.58 -0.47 -23.34
C SER A 599 15.17 -0.48 -21.88
N VAL A 600 13.92 -0.16 -21.53
CA VAL A 600 13.40 -0.34 -20.15
C VAL A 600 13.60 -1.77 -19.67
N THR A 601 13.33 -2.77 -20.51
CA THR A 601 13.51 -4.19 -20.14
C THR A 601 14.98 -4.55 -19.84
N ASP A 602 15.93 -3.87 -20.45
CA ASP A 602 17.36 -4.06 -20.14
C ASP A 602 17.69 -3.48 -18.76
N LEU A 603 17.09 -2.34 -18.40
CA LEU A 603 17.22 -1.71 -17.08
C LEU A 603 16.55 -2.57 -16.00
N ASP A 604 15.31 -3.03 -16.22
CA ASP A 604 14.57 -3.95 -15.33
C ASP A 604 15.42 -5.18 -14.97
N LYS A 605 16.05 -5.77 -16.00
CA LYS A 605 16.91 -6.94 -15.83
C LYS A 605 18.15 -6.62 -15.00
N ILE A 606 18.81 -5.50 -15.28
CA ILE A 606 19.97 -5.07 -14.48
C ILE A 606 19.56 -4.82 -13.03
N TRP A 607 18.43 -4.15 -12.82
CA TRP A 607 17.92 -3.83 -11.49
C TRP A 607 17.62 -5.10 -10.68
N THR A 608 16.91 -6.05 -11.29
CA THR A 608 16.56 -7.34 -10.68
C THR A 608 17.78 -8.19 -10.34
N GLU A 609 18.86 -8.10 -11.12
CA GLU A 609 20.10 -8.85 -10.85
C GLU A 609 20.99 -8.19 -9.79
N VAL A 610 20.83 -6.88 -9.55
CA VAL A 610 21.63 -6.10 -8.59
C VAL A 610 20.97 -6.04 -7.21
N LYS A 611 19.65 -5.84 -7.18
CA LYS A 611 18.85 -5.73 -5.96
C LYS A 611 18.74 -7.09 -5.27
#